data_AF-A0A7C2TP92-F1
#
_entry.id   AF-A0A7C2TP92-F1
#
_cell.length_a   1.000
_cell.length_b   1.000
_cell.length_c   1.000
_cell.angle_alpha   90.00
_cell.angle_beta   90.00
_cell.angle_gamma   90.00
#
_symmetry.space_group_name_H-M   'P 1'
#
loop_
_entity.id
_entity.type
_entity.pdbx_description
1 polymer ?
#
loop_
_entity_poly.entity_id
_entity_poly.type
_entity_poly.pdbx_seq_one_letter_code
_entity_poly.pdbx_strand_id
1 'polypeptide(L)'
;MLSTRGDMNDAVRRLFPITQRYIYMNHAAISPLPKPTVEAMTHHAEQVMRHGTVKVVEWWEAIERTRQQVARLVNARPEEIAFMRNTSDGLSVVANGLRWREG
;
A
#
# COMPACT_ATOMS: atom_id res chain seq x y z
N MET A 1 19.73 -17.57 -16.00
CA MET A 1 19.32 -16.74 -17.15
C MET A 1 19.06 -15.34 -16.60
N LEU A 2 19.94 -14.37 -16.85
CA LEU A 2 19.82 -13.01 -16.30
C LEU A 2 18.73 -12.25 -17.07
N SER A 3 17.64 -11.91 -16.39
CA SER A 3 16.57 -11.06 -16.92
C SER A 3 17.14 -9.68 -17.32
N THR A 4 16.87 -9.21 -18.53
CA THR A 4 17.31 -7.87 -18.95
C THR A 4 16.42 -6.79 -18.32
N ARG A 5 16.90 -5.54 -18.26
CA ARG A 5 16.08 -4.40 -17.76
C ARG A 5 14.79 -4.20 -18.57
N GLY A 6 14.79 -4.56 -19.86
CA GLY A 6 13.60 -4.52 -20.71
C GLY A 6 12.55 -5.54 -20.28
N ASP A 7 12.98 -6.78 -20.06
CA ASP A 7 12.09 -7.88 -19.62
C ASP A 7 11.42 -7.58 -18.27
N MET A 8 12.15 -6.94 -17.36
CA MET A 8 11.63 -6.53 -16.05
C MET A 8 10.56 -5.44 -16.16
N ASN A 9 10.77 -4.44 -17.02
CA ASN A 9 9.79 -3.37 -17.22
C ASN A 9 8.49 -3.91 -17.81
N ASP A 10 8.57 -4.84 -18.76
CA ASP A 10 7.39 -5.47 -19.33
C ASP A 10 6.63 -6.33 -18.32
N ALA A 11 7.37 -7.04 -17.45
CA ALA A 11 6.76 -7.80 -16.36
C ALA A 11 5.96 -6.91 -15.39
N VAL A 12 6.52 -5.76 -15.00
CA VAL A 12 5.82 -4.79 -14.14
C VAL A 12 4.62 -4.18 -14.87
N ARG A 13 4.77 -3.79 -16.14
CA ARG A 13 3.65 -3.22 -16.93
C ARG A 13 2.47 -4.17 -17.05
N ARG A 14 2.69 -5.49 -17.14
CA ARG A 14 1.62 -6.50 -17.16
C ARG A 14 0.76 -6.53 -15.89
N LEU A 15 1.26 -6.00 -14.77
CA LEU A 15 0.50 -5.86 -13.53
C LEU A 15 -0.56 -4.74 -13.62
N PHE A 16 -0.47 -3.84 -14.61
CA PHE A 16 -1.35 -2.68 -14.78
C PHE A 16 -2.11 -2.74 -16.12
N PRO A 17 -3.30 -3.37 -16.18
CA PRO A 17 -4.08 -3.52 -17.41
C PRO A 17 -4.42 -2.21 -18.13
N ILE A 18 -4.48 -1.10 -17.40
CA ILE A 18 -4.74 0.24 -17.96
C ILE A 18 -3.77 0.60 -19.09
N THR A 19 -2.53 0.09 -19.03
CA THR A 19 -1.49 0.35 -20.03
C THR A 19 -1.77 -0.27 -21.40
N GLN A 20 -2.72 -1.20 -21.49
CA GLN A 20 -3.18 -1.80 -22.76
C GLN A 20 -4.19 -0.90 -23.49
N ARG A 21 -4.78 0.07 -22.79
CA ARG A 21 -5.86 0.94 -23.30
C ARG A 21 -5.43 2.39 -23.40
N TYR A 22 -4.55 2.84 -22.50
CA TYR A 22 -4.17 4.24 -22.39
C TYR A 22 -2.68 4.42 -22.19
N ILE A 23 -2.15 5.52 -22.74
CA ILE A 23 -0.86 6.09 -22.33
C ILE A 23 -1.13 6.87 -21.04
N TYR A 24 -1.13 6.16 -19.90
CA TYR A 24 -1.52 6.71 -18.61
C TYR A 24 -0.39 7.51 -17.96
N MET A 25 -0.39 8.83 -18.15
CA MET A 25 0.64 9.73 -17.57
C MET A 25 0.22 10.39 -16.25
N ASN A 26 -1.00 10.13 -15.74
CA ASN A 26 -1.53 10.73 -14.51
C ASN A 26 -1.22 9.92 -13.23
N HIS A 27 -0.10 9.19 -13.22
CA HIS A 27 0.24 8.24 -12.14
C HIS A 27 0.44 8.91 -10.77
N ALA A 28 0.97 10.13 -10.75
CA ALA A 28 1.25 10.86 -9.52
C ALA A 28 -0.02 11.40 -8.82
N ALA A 29 -1.11 11.63 -9.56
CA ALA A 29 -2.37 12.08 -8.98
C ALA A 29 -3.16 10.89 -8.41
N ILE A 30 -3.42 9.87 -9.23
CA ILE A 30 -4.09 8.64 -8.82
C ILE A 30 -3.39 7.47 -9.52
N SER A 31 -2.69 6.65 -8.75
CA SER A 31 -2.03 5.47 -9.31
C SER A 31 -3.06 4.36 -9.60
N PRO A 32 -3.04 3.73 -10.78
CA PRO A 32 -3.85 2.55 -11.04
C PRO A 32 -3.40 1.41 -10.12
N LEU A 33 -4.34 0.68 -9.52
CA LEU A 33 -4.00 -0.48 -8.69
C LEU A 33 -3.40 -1.61 -9.55
N PRO A 34 -2.28 -2.23 -9.16
CA PRO A 34 -1.81 -3.43 -9.82
C PRO A 34 -2.72 -4.62 -9.48
N LYS A 35 -2.82 -5.60 -10.38
CA LYS A 35 -3.62 -6.83 -10.21
C LYS A 35 -3.51 -7.47 -8.81
N PRO A 36 -2.30 -7.76 -8.27
CA PRO A 36 -2.19 -8.40 -6.95
C PRO A 36 -2.79 -7.58 -5.81
N THR A 37 -2.81 -6.25 -5.91
CA THR A 37 -3.46 -5.39 -4.91
C THR A 37 -4.98 -5.54 -4.97
N VAL A 38 -5.56 -5.54 -6.17
CA VAL A 38 -7.01 -5.78 -6.35
C VAL A 38 -7.39 -7.16 -5.81
N GLU A 39 -6.62 -8.19 -6.15
CA GLU A 39 -6.84 -9.56 -5.68
C GLU A 39 -6.80 -9.66 -4.14
N ALA A 40 -5.82 -9.02 -3.50
CA ALA A 40 -5.72 -9.01 -2.04
C ALA A 40 -6.89 -8.28 -1.37
N MET A 41 -7.33 -7.15 -1.93
CA MET A 41 -8.50 -6.40 -1.44
C MET A 41 -9.78 -7.22 -1.56
N THR A 42 -10.01 -7.86 -2.71
CA THR A 42 -11.16 -8.74 -2.93
C THR A 42 -11.14 -9.91 -1.95
N HIS A 43 -10.00 -10.57 -1.79
CA HIS A 43 -9.85 -11.67 -0.83
C HIS A 43 -10.18 -11.23 0.60
N HIS A 44 -9.67 -10.09 1.06
CA HIS A 44 -9.98 -9.58 2.40
C HIS A 44 -11.48 -9.31 2.58
N ALA A 45 -12.12 -8.67 1.60
CA ALA A 45 -13.56 -8.42 1.64
C ALA A 45 -14.38 -9.73 1.71
N GLU A 46 -13.98 -10.75 0.95
CA GLU A 46 -14.60 -12.08 1.02
C GLU A 46 -14.42 -12.75 2.39
N GLN A 47 -13.24 -12.61 3.00
CA GLN A 47 -12.99 -13.13 4.35
C GLN A 47 -13.91 -12.46 5.38
N VAL A 48 -14.04 -11.13 5.35
CA VAL A 48 -14.95 -10.39 6.24
C VAL A 48 -16.40 -10.83 6.01
N MET A 49 -16.83 -10.95 4.75
CA MET A 49 -18.19 -11.37 4.41
C MET A 49 -18.53 -12.77 4.93
N ARG A 50 -17.59 -13.73 4.83
CA ARG A 50 -17.82 -15.14 5.19
C ARG A 50 -17.58 -15.46 6.65
N HIS A 51 -16.66 -14.74 7.29
CA HIS A 51 -16.15 -15.10 8.62
C HIS A 51 -16.32 -14.00 9.67
N GLY A 52 -16.80 -12.81 9.29
CA GLY A 52 -16.84 -11.66 10.20
C GLY A 52 -15.45 -11.41 10.79
N THR A 53 -15.37 -11.17 12.10
CA THR A 53 -14.12 -10.87 12.80
C THR A 53 -13.31 -12.09 13.22
N VAL A 54 -13.74 -13.32 12.88
CA VAL A 54 -13.04 -14.56 13.30
C VAL A 54 -11.58 -14.60 12.84
N LYS A 55 -11.28 -13.94 11.72
CA LYS A 55 -9.95 -13.89 11.09
C LYS A 55 -9.10 -12.69 11.51
N VAL A 56 -9.50 -11.95 12.54
CA VAL A 56 -8.85 -10.69 12.95
C VAL A 56 -7.35 -10.85 13.26
N VAL A 57 -6.94 -11.97 13.87
CA VAL A 57 -5.53 -12.23 14.20
C VAL A 57 -4.67 -12.31 12.92
N GLU A 58 -5.15 -13.02 11.90
CA GLU A 58 -4.45 -13.15 10.61
C GLU A 58 -4.31 -11.79 9.90
N TRP A 59 -5.31 -10.90 10.05
CA TRP A 59 -5.27 -9.55 9.52
C TRP A 59 -4.27 -8.66 10.26
N TRP A 60 -4.21 -8.76 11.60
CA TRP A 60 -3.19 -8.07 12.39
C TRP A 60 -1.78 -8.51 12.01
N GLU A 61 -1.56 -9.81 11.81
CA GLU A 61 -0.26 -10.29 11.34
C GLU A 61 0.08 -9.76 9.93
N ALA A 62 -0.90 -9.64 9.05
CA ALA A 62 -0.70 -9.05 7.73
C ALA A 62 -0.31 -7.57 7.83
N ILE A 63 -0.94 -6.82 8.74
CA ILE A 63 -0.59 -5.42 9.04
C ILE A 63 0.86 -5.34 9.53
N GLU A 64 1.30 -6.20 10.45
CA GLU A 64 2.66 -6.14 10.98
C GLU A 64 3.73 -6.59 9.99
N ARG A 65 3.45 -7.60 9.15
CA ARG A 65 4.33 -7.95 8.02
C ARG A 65 4.48 -6.77 7.06
N THR A 66 3.38 -6.09 6.75
CA THR A 66 3.38 -4.90 5.89
C THR A 66 4.20 -3.78 6.53
N ARG A 67 4.05 -3.55 7.84
CA ARG A 67 4.82 -2.54 8.59
C ARG A 67 6.32 -2.75 8.44
N GLN A 68 6.79 -3.99 8.60
CA GLN A 68 8.21 -4.34 8.42
C GLN A 68 8.70 -4.13 6.98
N GLN A 69 7.87 -4.42 5.97
CA GLN A 69 8.21 -4.20 4.57
C GLN A 69 8.32 -2.71 4.24
N VAL A 70 7.37 -1.89 4.71
CA VAL A 70 7.38 -0.44 4.52
C VAL A 70 8.57 0.19 5.23
N ALA A 71 8.85 -0.20 6.48
CA ALA A 71 10.00 0.27 7.23
C ALA A 71 11.31 0.05 6.47
N ARG A 72 11.52 -1.14 5.89
CA ARG A 72 12.67 -1.43 5.04
C ARG A 72 12.73 -0.56 3.78
N LEU A 73 11.59 -0.28 3.15
CA LEU A 73 11.52 0.54 1.94
C LEU A 73 11.97 1.98 2.19
N VAL A 74 11.63 2.55 3.34
CA VAL A 74 11.93 3.95 3.69
C VAL A 74 13.10 4.10 4.67
N ASN A 75 13.84 3.01 4.93
CA ASN A 75 14.97 2.96 5.88
C ASN A 75 14.60 3.47 7.29
N ALA A 76 13.47 3.00 7.81
CA ALA A 76 12.99 3.27 9.17
C ALA A 76 12.90 1.97 9.98
N ARG A 77 12.64 2.09 11.28
CA ARG A 77 12.27 0.97 12.15
C ARG A 77 10.76 0.72 12.07
N PRO A 78 10.28 -0.53 12.26
CA PRO A 78 8.83 -0.81 12.25
C PRO A 78 8.03 0.07 13.20
N GLU A 79 8.58 0.40 14.37
CA GLU A 79 7.92 1.22 15.40
C GLU A 79 7.74 2.69 14.99
N GLU A 80 8.41 3.13 13.92
CA GLU A 80 8.31 4.48 13.36
C GLU A 80 7.23 4.59 12.27
N ILE A 81 6.59 3.47 11.91
CA ILE A 81 5.57 3.43 10.86
C ILE A 81 4.18 3.41 11.47
N ALA A 82 3.31 4.34 11.07
CA ALA A 82 1.88 4.33 11.35
C ALA A 82 1.07 4.28 10.04
N PHE A 83 0.01 3.49 10.00
CA PHE A 83 -0.89 3.42 8.84
C PHE A 83 -2.02 4.43 9.00
N MET A 84 -2.19 5.28 7.99
CA MET A 84 -3.22 6.32 7.91
C MET A 84 -4.08 6.11 6.67
N ARG A 85 -5.27 6.71 6.61
CA ARG A 85 -6.18 6.53 5.47
C ARG A 85 -5.63 7.15 4.18
N ASN A 86 -4.96 8.28 4.30
CA ASN A 86 -4.34 9.04 3.22
C ASN A 86 -3.36 10.10 3.77
N THR A 87 -2.70 10.84 2.88
CA THR A 87 -1.73 11.88 3.24
C THR A 87 -2.33 13.00 4.08
N SER A 88 -3.51 13.51 3.71
CA SER A 88 -4.18 14.61 4.42
C SER A 88 -4.55 14.22 5.85
N ASP A 89 -5.02 12.98 6.04
CA ASP A 89 -5.33 12.40 7.35
C ASP A 89 -4.05 12.33 8.21
N GLY A 90 -2.95 11.81 7.64
CA GLY A 90 -1.67 11.74 8.34
C GLY A 90 -1.12 13.11 8.76
N LEU A 91 -1.18 14.11 7.87
CA LEU A 91 -0.78 15.49 8.20
C LEU A 91 -1.65 16.06 9.32
N SER A 92 -2.97 15.81 9.27
CA SER A 92 -3.89 16.28 10.30
C SER A 92 -3.61 15.65 11.66
N VAL A 93 -3.32 14.34 11.70
CA VAL A 93 -2.96 13.64 12.94
C VAL A 93 -1.70 14.23 13.57
N VAL A 94 -0.65 14.48 12.78
CA VAL A 94 0.59 15.09 13.28
C VAL A 94 0.32 16.51 13.79
N ALA A 95 -0.37 17.34 13.00
CA ALA A 95 -0.64 18.72 13.37
C ALA A 95 -1.45 18.83 14.67
N ASN A 96 -2.42 17.95 14.90
CA ASN A 96 -3.23 17.96 16.13
C ASN A 96 -2.57 17.21 17.29
N GLY A 97 -1.58 16.34 17.03
CA GLY A 97 -0.88 15.57 18.06
C GLY A 97 0.31 16.28 18.69
N LEU A 98 0.84 17.33 18.05
CA LEU A 98 1.96 18.10 18.57
C LEU A 98 1.50 19.11 19.64
N ARG A 99 2.30 19.23 20.71
CA ARG A 99 2.17 20.32 21.68
C ARG A 99 2.91 21.53 21.15
N TRP A 100 2.22 22.31 20.33
CA TRP A 100 2.74 23.56 19.79
C TRP A 100 3.18 24.50 20.92
N ARG A 101 4.28 25.20 20.67
CA ARG A 101 4.72 26.33 21.47
C ARG A 101 4.64 27.57 20.58
N GLU A 102 4.49 28.72 21.19
CA GLU A 102 4.60 29.98 20.48
C GLU A 102 6.05 30.18 20.00
N GLY A 103 6.21 30.59 18.74
CA GLY A 103 7.50 30.81 18.08
C GLY A 103 8.26 29.53 17.75
#